data_AF-A0A843SWT3-F1
#
_entry.id   AF-A0A843SWT3-F1
#
_cell.length_a   1.000
_cell.length_b   1.000
_cell.length_c   1.000
_cell.angle_alpha   90.00
_cell.angle_beta   90.00
_cell.angle_gamma   90.00
#
_symmetry.space_group_name_H-M   'P 1'
#
loop_
_entity.id
_entity.type
_entity.pdbx_description
1 polymer ?
#
loop_
_entity_poly.entity_id
_entity_poly.type
_entity_poly.pdbx_seq_one_letter_code
_entity_poly.pdbx_strand_id
1 'polypeptide(L)'
;MTRLRMLTTDDKLAEIKRLYFKTSAQTIKQDFAKALDLLKSMASDEERERAAVFMDGLAEMRSDWSKGDRPRTKSSRRRGPKRSR
;
A
#
# COMPACT_ATOMS: atom_id res chain seq x y z
N MET A 1 -9.58 19.79 -7.69
CA MET A 1 -9.09 20.19 -6.36
C MET A 1 -10.21 19.97 -5.35
N THR A 2 -10.32 18.75 -4.81
CA THR A 2 -11.49 18.31 -4.03
C THR A 2 -11.24 18.47 -2.52
N ARG A 3 -11.81 19.53 -1.96
CA ARG A 3 -12.45 19.67 -0.64
C ARG A 3 -12.04 18.73 0.52
N LEU A 4 -10.76 18.64 0.86
CA LEU A 4 -10.27 18.01 2.11
C LEU A 4 -10.35 18.94 3.35
N ARG A 5 -11.12 20.04 3.29
CA ARG A 5 -11.09 21.11 4.31
C ARG A 5 -12.11 20.96 5.45
N MET A 6 -12.88 19.88 5.53
CA MET A 6 -13.95 19.73 6.54
C MET A 6 -13.98 18.38 7.26
N LEU A 7 -12.99 17.50 7.04
CA LEU A 7 -12.81 16.32 7.89
C LEU A 7 -11.84 16.68 9.02
N THR A 8 -12.22 16.39 10.25
CA THR A 8 -11.30 16.42 11.38
C THR A 8 -10.15 15.44 11.12
N THR A 9 -9.02 15.61 11.80
CA THR A 9 -7.88 14.73 11.54
C THR A 9 -8.17 13.28 11.92
N ASP A 10 -9.04 13.05 12.92
CA ASP A 10 -9.57 11.72 13.26
C ASP A 10 -10.41 11.13 12.12
N ASP A 11 -11.22 11.94 11.44
CA ASP A 11 -11.98 11.46 10.27
C ASP A 11 -11.05 11.02 9.13
N LYS A 12 -9.89 11.65 8.98
CA LYS A 12 -8.89 11.23 7.97
C LYS A 12 -8.30 9.86 8.31
N LEU A 13 -8.00 9.63 9.59
CA LEU A 13 -7.55 8.32 10.07
C LEU A 13 -8.64 7.27 9.89
N ALA A 14 -9.89 7.60 10.23
CA ALA A 14 -11.05 6.73 10.02
C ALA A 14 -11.24 6.37 8.53
N GLU A 15 -11.02 7.32 7.62
CA GLU A 15 -11.09 7.07 6.18
C GLU A 15 -9.94 6.19 5.68
N ILE A 16 -8.69 6.38 6.16
CA ILE A 16 -7.56 5.48 5.86
C ILE A 16 -7.88 4.05 6.34
N LYS A 17 -8.43 3.92 7.56
CA LYS A 17 -8.86 2.64 8.12
C LYS A 17 -9.98 2.01 7.29
N ARG A 18 -10.94 2.80 6.82
CA ARG A 18 -12.01 2.33 5.92
C ARG A 18 -11.44 1.81 4.60
N LEU A 19 -10.49 2.53 4.00
CA LEU A 19 -9.80 2.10 2.77
C LEU A 19 -9.06 0.78 3.00
N TYR A 20 -8.39 0.61 4.14
CA TYR A 20 -7.73 -0.64 4.51
C TYR A 20 -8.70 -1.84 4.54
N PHE A 21 -9.87 -1.71 5.15
CA PHE A 21 -10.83 -2.83 5.23
C PHE A 21 -11.65 -3.05 3.94
N LYS A 22 -11.83 -2.01 3.13
CA LYS A 22 -12.64 -2.07 1.90
C LYS A 22 -11.83 -2.44 0.66
N THR A 23 -10.52 -2.19 0.66
CA THR A 23 -9.66 -2.37 -0.50
C THR A 23 -9.75 -3.80 -1.06
N SER A 24 -9.59 -3.91 -2.37
CA SER A 24 -9.61 -5.18 -3.10
C SER A 24 -8.50 -5.21 -4.15
N ALA A 25 -8.18 -6.39 -4.68
CA ALA A 25 -7.18 -6.53 -5.75
C ALA A 25 -7.44 -5.61 -6.95
N GLN A 26 -8.70 -5.29 -7.24
CA GLN A 26 -9.09 -4.40 -8.33
C GLN A 26 -8.89 -2.92 -7.99
N THR A 27 -9.12 -2.53 -6.72
CA THR A 27 -9.16 -1.12 -6.30
C THR A 27 -7.90 -0.66 -5.56
N ILE A 28 -7.02 -1.58 -5.17
CA ILE A 28 -5.84 -1.32 -4.31
C ILE A 28 -4.96 -0.16 -4.78
N LYS A 29 -4.79 0.03 -6.08
CA LYS A 29 -3.98 1.13 -6.63
C LYS A 29 -4.63 2.49 -6.35
N GLN A 30 -5.94 2.59 -6.54
CA GLN A 30 -6.70 3.81 -6.31
C GLN A 30 -6.86 4.08 -4.81
N ASP A 31 -7.14 3.05 -4.03
CA ASP A 31 -7.34 3.16 -2.58
C ASP A 31 -6.03 3.55 -1.88
N PHE A 32 -4.90 2.96 -2.29
CA PHE A 32 -3.57 3.34 -1.79
C PHE A 32 -3.22 4.79 -2.14
N ALA A 33 -3.54 5.25 -3.35
CA ALA A 33 -3.29 6.64 -3.74
C ALA A 33 -4.11 7.64 -2.91
N LYS A 34 -5.38 7.31 -2.60
CA LYS A 34 -6.24 8.12 -1.72
C LYS A 34 -5.71 8.15 -0.29
N ALA A 35 -5.31 7.00 0.24
CA ALA A 35 -4.76 6.90 1.58
C ALA A 35 -3.45 7.71 1.71
N LEU A 36 -2.59 7.71 0.69
CA LEU A 36 -1.39 8.56 0.63
C LEU A 36 -1.73 10.05 0.63
N ASP A 37 -2.77 10.46 -0.10
CA ASP A 37 -3.19 11.87 -0.16
C ASP A 37 -3.73 12.34 1.21
N LEU A 38 -4.53 11.49 1.87
CA LEU A 38 -5.01 11.73 3.22
C LEU A 38 -3.85 11.87 4.21
N LEU A 39 -2.89 10.93 4.19
CA LEU A 39 -1.71 10.94 5.06
C LEU A 39 -0.89 12.23 4.91
N LYS A 40 -0.67 12.68 3.67
CA LYS A 40 0.06 13.94 3.38
C LYS A 40 -0.67 15.18 3.90
N SER A 41 -1.99 15.11 4.03
CA SER A 41 -2.81 16.21 4.55
C SER A 41 -2.92 16.23 6.08
N MET A 42 -2.35 15.25 6.78
CA MET A 42 -2.33 15.19 8.25
C MET A 42 -1.17 16.01 8.81
N ALA A 43 -1.48 16.88 9.78
CA ALA A 43 -0.53 17.83 10.37
C ALA A 43 0.12 17.32 11.68
N SER A 44 -0.52 16.38 12.38
CA SER A 44 0.02 15.80 13.62
C SER A 44 0.89 14.58 13.35
N ASP A 45 2.01 14.48 14.06
CA ASP A 45 2.91 13.34 13.95
C ASP A 45 2.32 12.09 14.60
N GLU A 46 1.63 12.21 15.74
CA GLU A 46 0.99 11.07 16.43
C GLU A 46 -0.05 10.37 15.55
N GLU A 47 -0.84 11.15 14.82
CA GLU A 47 -1.88 10.60 13.95
C GLU A 47 -1.27 10.00 12.67
N ARG A 48 -0.17 10.59 12.18
CA ARG A 48 0.60 10.04 11.06
C ARG A 48 1.22 8.69 11.42
N GLU A 49 1.72 8.53 12.64
CA GLU A 49 2.23 7.25 13.15
C GLU A 49 1.13 6.18 13.17
N ARG A 50 -0.06 6.51 13.68
CA ARG A 50 -1.21 5.58 13.67
C ARG A 50 -1.66 5.23 12.25
N ALA A 51 -1.68 6.22 11.35
CA ALA A 51 -2.02 6.01 9.95
C ALA A 51 -0.97 5.15 9.21
N ALA A 52 0.31 5.29 9.55
CA ALA A 52 1.42 4.55 8.92
C ALA A 52 1.24 3.03 9.03
N VAL A 53 0.72 2.52 10.16
CA VAL A 53 0.43 1.09 10.34
C VAL A 53 -0.57 0.57 9.29
N PHE A 54 -1.61 1.35 8.98
CA PHE A 54 -2.57 0.98 7.93
C PHE A 54 -1.97 1.12 6.52
N MET A 55 -1.07 2.09 6.32
CA MET A 55 -0.37 2.28 5.05
C MET A 55 0.57 1.11 4.74
N ASP A 56 1.26 0.57 5.75
CA ASP A 56 2.13 -0.59 5.61
C ASP A 56 1.33 -1.82 5.16
N GLY A 57 0.19 -2.10 5.81
CA GLY A 57 -0.67 -3.21 5.42
C GLY A 57 -1.29 -3.03 4.02
N LEU A 58 -1.66 -1.81 3.61
CA LEU A 58 -2.06 -1.53 2.23
C LEU A 58 -0.92 -1.76 1.22
N ALA A 59 0.32 -1.41 1.57
CA ALA A 59 1.48 -1.63 0.71
C ALA A 59 1.82 -3.13 0.57
N GLU A 60 1.63 -3.91 1.64
CA GLU A 60 1.75 -5.37 1.64
C GLU A 60 0.69 -6.01 0.72
N MET A 61 -0.60 -5.69 0.93
CA MET A 61 -1.69 -6.17 0.06
C MET A 61 -1.46 -5.83 -1.42
N ARG A 62 -1.03 -4.59 -1.70
CA ARG A 62 -0.68 -4.16 -3.06
C ARG A 62 0.44 -5.02 -3.64
N SER A 63 1.48 -5.30 -2.85
CA SER A 63 2.60 -6.13 -3.28
C SER A 63 2.14 -7.56 -3.55
N ASP A 64 1.32 -8.14 -2.68
CA ASP A 64 0.86 -9.52 -2.82
C ASP A 64 -0.08 -9.71 -4.00
N TRP A 65 -1.06 -8.82 -4.17
CA TRP A 65 -1.94 -8.84 -5.34
C TRP A 65 -1.19 -8.51 -6.64
N SER A 66 -0.13 -7.69 -6.58
CA SER A 66 0.73 -7.47 -7.77
C SER A 66 1.65 -8.66 -8.11
N LYS A 67 1.96 -9.51 -7.12
CA LYS A 67 2.79 -10.72 -7.30
C LYS A 67 1.96 -11.93 -7.73
N GLY A 68 0.66 -11.95 -7.48
CA GLY A 68 -0.26 -13.01 -7.92
C GLY A 68 -0.30 -13.23 -9.43
N ASP A 69 0.04 -12.22 -10.23
CA ASP A 69 0.09 -12.28 -11.70
C ASP A 69 1.45 -12.74 -12.26
N ARG A 70 2.47 -12.88 -11.41
CA ARG A 70 3.79 -13.36 -11.85
C ARG A 70 3.95 -14.78 -11.36
N PRO A 71 4.06 -15.79 -12.26
CA PRO A 71 4.60 -17.06 -11.83
C PRO A 71 5.92 -16.74 -11.15
N ARG A 72 6.10 -17.23 -9.92
CA ARG A 72 7.41 -17.31 -9.27
C ARG A 72 8.31 -18.14 -10.18
N THR A 73 8.84 -17.52 -11.23
CA THR A 73 10.12 -17.88 -11.78
C THR A 73 11.06 -17.67 -10.61
N LYS A 74 11.23 -18.78 -9.87
CA LYS A 74 12.36 -19.05 -9.02
C LYS A 74 13.53 -18.40 -9.74
N SER A 75 14.16 -17.44 -9.08
CA SER A 75 15.50 -17.01 -9.41
C SER A 75 16.34 -18.28 -9.51
N SER A 76 16.43 -18.79 -10.73
CA SER A 76 17.33 -19.83 -11.13
C SER A 76 18.70 -19.17 -11.09
N ARG A 77 19.29 -19.15 -9.90
CA ARG A 77 20.75 -19.11 -9.73
C ARG A 77 21.41 -20.41 -10.27
N ARG A 78 20.77 -21.16 -11.17
CA ARG A 78 21.44 -22.19 -11.99
C ARG A 78 21.92 -21.57 -13.29
N ARG A 79 22.95 -20.75 -13.21
CA ARG A 79 23.86 -20.46 -14.33
C ARG A 79 25.29 -20.31 -13.83
N GLY A 80 25.87 -21.42 -13.38
CA GLY A 80 27.30 -21.66 -13.48
C GLY A 80 27.50 -22.74 -14.57
N PRO A 81 28.23 -22.48 -15.66
CA PRO A 81 28.32 -23.41 -16.78
C PRO A 81 29.24 -24.59 -16.48
N LYS A 82 28.88 -25.69 -17.14
CA LYS A 82 29.51 -27.00 -17.30
C LYS A 82 31.04 -27.06 -17.20
N ARG A 83 31.51 -28.12 -16.53
CA ARG A 83 32.74 -28.87 -16.87
C ARG A 83 33.02 -28.85 -18.38
N SER A 84 34.21 -28.39 -18.76
CA SER A 84 34.89 -28.79 -19.98
C SER A 84 36.18 -29.52 -19.60
N ARG A 85 36.56 -30.43 -20.48
CA ARG A 85 37.63 -31.44 -20.41
C ARG A 85 38.97 -30.94 -19.88
#